data_AF-A0AAJ0BBF7-F1
#
_entry.id   AF-A0AAJ0BBF7-F1
#
_cell.length_a   1.000
_cell.length_b   1.000
_cell.length_c   1.000
_cell.angle_alpha   90.00
_cell.angle_beta   90.00
_cell.angle_gamma   90.00
#
_symmetry.space_group_name_H-M   'P 1'
#
loop_
_entity.id
_entity.type
_entity.pdbx_description
1 polymer ?
#
loop_
_entity_poly.entity_id
_entity_poly.type
_entity_poly.pdbx_seq_one_letter_code
_entity_poly.pdbx_strand_id
1 'polypeptide(L)'
;MGRGDTPELDRYNRRASVDGFECYRSLRYSSFIGKQAKMPATTRSNKGEQRRGSPATKKYKGNKNTTGGRETNPSSSTTTTTGPAPSPPLFFWRETDPSTGWLSQWYQSDFTDSDGIVYKSAEHYMMYHKAHLFSDQTTASTILAAPHPREVKALGRSVSNFSESVWKAHREAIVRRGSLLKFSTPHNVITGNDGAPTSLKELLLGTGDRELVEASPLDRIWGVGFSPAKAEANRARWGLNLLGRALMSVRDELRREDEEKREEGKEEEQGEKEEL
;
A
#
# COMPACT_ATOMS: atom_id res chain seq x y z
N MET A 1 -33.67 39.29 9.87
CA MET A 1 -33.29 39.37 8.44
C MET A 1 -31.96 40.11 8.41
N GLY A 2 -30.80 39.43 8.41
CA GLY A 2 -30.11 38.89 7.22
C GLY A 2 -29.39 40.05 6.51
N ARG A 3 -28.08 40.07 6.26
CA ARG A 3 -27.06 39.02 6.09
C ARG A 3 -25.69 39.60 6.48
N GLY A 4 -24.82 38.78 7.07
CA GLY A 4 -23.40 39.10 7.27
C GLY A 4 -22.58 38.54 6.12
N ASP A 5 -21.73 39.38 5.56
CA ASP A 5 -20.76 39.05 4.52
C ASP A 5 -19.62 38.18 5.09
N THR A 6 -19.24 37.13 4.37
CA THR A 6 -17.99 36.38 4.61
C THR A 6 -17.26 36.19 3.27
N PRO A 7 -16.16 36.91 3.01
CA PRO A 7 -15.39 36.80 1.77
C PRO A 7 -14.12 35.94 1.90
N GLU A 8 -14.19 34.80 2.61
CA GLU A 8 -13.01 33.95 2.88
C GLU A 8 -13.01 32.59 2.14
N LEU A 9 -14.16 32.14 1.63
CA LEU A 9 -14.28 30.84 0.95
C LEU A 9 -13.96 30.85 -0.56
N ASP A 10 -13.90 32.02 -1.20
CA ASP A 10 -13.77 32.11 -2.66
C ASP A 10 -12.32 32.10 -3.18
N ARG A 11 -11.32 32.13 -2.28
CA ARG A 11 -9.90 31.95 -2.64
C ARG A 11 -9.47 30.48 -2.70
N TYR A 12 -10.19 29.58 -2.03
CA TYR A 12 -9.84 28.15 -1.96
C TYR A 12 -10.18 27.40 -3.26
N ASN A 13 -11.32 27.73 -3.89
CA ASN A 13 -11.79 27.04 -5.09
C ASN A 13 -11.07 27.43 -6.39
N ARG A 14 -10.28 28.51 -6.40
CA ARG A 14 -9.63 29.01 -7.62
C ARG A 14 -8.22 28.45 -7.86
N ARG A 15 -7.66 27.67 -6.93
CA ARG A 15 -6.30 27.11 -7.01
C ARG A 15 -6.24 25.60 -7.27
N ALA A 16 -7.37 24.90 -7.21
CA ALA A 16 -7.44 23.45 -7.41
C ALA A 16 -7.89 23.03 -8.83
N SER A 17 -8.06 23.97 -9.77
CA SER A 17 -8.71 23.68 -11.05
C SER A 17 -7.78 23.58 -12.28
N VAL A 18 -6.49 23.90 -12.22
CA VAL A 18 -5.60 23.70 -13.39
C VAL A 18 -4.13 23.36 -13.10
N ASP A 19 -3.60 23.54 -11.88
CA ASP A 19 -2.15 23.32 -11.60
C ASP A 19 -1.84 22.33 -10.45
N GLY A 20 -2.82 21.53 -10.02
CA GLY A 20 -2.71 20.68 -8.82
C GLY A 20 -1.93 19.37 -8.97
N PHE A 21 -1.36 19.06 -10.13
CA PHE A 21 -0.72 17.77 -10.40
C PHE A 21 0.74 17.82 -10.90
N GLU A 22 1.36 19.00 -11.06
CA GLU A 22 2.77 19.12 -11.52
C GLU A 22 3.77 19.75 -10.56
N CYS A 23 3.38 20.28 -9.40
CA CYS A 23 4.34 20.93 -8.50
C CYS A 23 4.75 20.00 -7.36
N TYR A 24 5.83 19.21 -7.51
CA TYR A 24 6.71 18.80 -6.40
C TYR A 24 8.01 18.15 -6.94
N ARG A 25 8.76 18.88 -7.77
CA ARG A 25 10.24 18.77 -7.76
C ARG A 25 10.73 19.93 -6.91
N SER A 26 11.41 19.61 -5.82
CA SER A 26 11.90 20.54 -4.78
C SER A 26 10.84 20.90 -3.75
N LEU A 27 10.95 20.28 -2.57
CA LEU A 27 11.07 20.99 -1.30
C LEU A 27 11.66 20.01 -0.28
N ARG A 28 12.87 20.34 0.18
CA ARG A 28 13.69 19.56 1.09
C ARG A 28 13.06 19.50 2.49
N TYR A 29 13.17 18.35 3.12
CA TYR A 29 12.85 18.10 4.53
C TYR A 29 13.81 18.92 5.42
N SER A 30 13.27 19.77 6.29
CA SER A 30 14.01 20.29 7.45
C SER A 30 13.32 19.84 8.72
N SER A 31 14.13 19.26 9.60
CA SER A 31 13.85 18.65 10.89
C SER A 31 12.99 19.51 11.83
N PHE A 32 12.00 18.89 12.49
CA PHE A 32 11.54 19.36 13.80
C PHE A 32 11.05 18.19 14.68
N ILE A 33 11.84 17.89 15.72
CA ILE A 33 11.51 16.98 16.83
C ILE A 33 10.91 17.83 17.94
N GLY A 34 9.72 17.46 18.45
CA GLY A 34 9.12 18.19 19.57
C GLY A 34 7.86 17.58 20.21
N LYS A 35 8.09 16.72 21.22
CA LYS A 35 7.32 16.51 22.46
C LYS A 35 5.87 15.95 22.38
N GLN A 36 5.76 14.65 22.67
CA GLN A 36 4.52 13.96 23.06
C GLN A 36 4.20 14.19 24.56
N ALA A 37 2.96 14.56 24.86
CA ALA A 37 2.41 14.68 26.21
C ALA A 37 1.63 13.40 26.58
N LYS A 38 1.92 12.84 27.76
CA LYS A 38 1.29 11.65 28.35
C LYS A 38 -0.13 11.94 28.83
N MET A 39 -1.05 11.00 28.61
CA MET A 39 -2.28 10.86 29.41
C MET A 39 -2.55 9.38 29.79
N PRO A 40 -3.19 9.11 30.93
CA PRO A 40 -3.05 7.85 31.67
C PRO A 40 -4.08 6.76 31.33
N ALA A 41 -3.70 5.53 31.68
CA ALA A 41 -4.42 4.28 31.53
C ALA A 41 -5.66 4.16 32.43
N THR A 42 -6.71 3.53 31.89
CA THR A 42 -7.84 2.98 32.66
C THR A 42 -7.95 1.48 32.46
N THR A 43 -8.01 0.79 33.59
CA THR A 43 -8.27 -0.64 33.79
C THR A 43 -9.74 -0.97 33.52
N ARG A 44 -10.06 -2.22 33.13
CA ARG A 44 -10.95 -3.13 33.90
C ARG A 44 -11.34 -4.46 33.19
N SER A 45 -11.22 -5.52 34.00
CA SER A 45 -11.93 -6.82 34.11
C SER A 45 -11.97 -7.86 32.99
N ASN A 46 -11.31 -8.98 33.33
CA ASN A 46 -11.65 -10.36 33.00
C ASN A 46 -13.04 -10.82 33.50
N LYS A 47 -13.76 -11.53 32.63
CA LYS A 47 -14.61 -12.71 32.89
C LYS A 47 -14.49 -13.56 31.61
N GLY A 48 -14.10 -14.84 31.55
CA GLY A 48 -14.20 -15.91 32.53
C GLY A 48 -15.35 -16.84 32.14
N GLU A 49 -15.18 -17.70 31.12
CA GLU A 49 -16.08 -18.86 30.92
C GLU A 49 -15.36 -20.03 30.22
N GLN A 50 -15.22 -21.10 30.99
CA GLN A 50 -14.96 -22.50 30.59
C GLN A 50 -16.30 -23.09 30.04
N ARG A 51 -16.44 -24.15 29.23
CA ARG A 51 -15.75 -25.45 29.13
C ARG A 51 -16.49 -26.31 28.06
N ARG A 52 -15.90 -27.49 27.75
CA ARG A 52 -16.44 -28.69 27.05
C ARG A 52 -16.37 -28.59 25.52
N GLY A 53 -15.88 -29.57 24.76
CA GLY A 53 -15.46 -30.94 25.03
C GLY A 53 -15.61 -31.72 23.71
N SER A 54 -14.49 -32.25 23.22
CA SER A 54 -14.25 -33.20 22.11
C SER A 54 -15.31 -34.33 21.94
N PRO A 55 -15.38 -35.08 20.80
CA PRO A 55 -14.18 -35.70 20.19
C PRO A 55 -14.12 -35.89 18.66
N ALA A 56 -12.88 -36.18 18.25
CA ALA A 56 -12.39 -36.57 16.94
C ALA A 56 -12.88 -37.94 16.44
N THR A 57 -12.81 -38.16 15.13
CA THR A 57 -12.18 -39.27 14.37
C THR A 57 -12.49 -39.00 12.88
N LYS A 58 -11.72 -39.34 11.84
CA LYS A 58 -10.89 -40.50 11.53
C LYS A 58 -9.75 -40.13 10.56
N LYS A 59 -8.70 -40.95 10.67
CA LYS A 59 -7.55 -41.13 9.79
C LYS A 59 -7.96 -41.43 8.34
N TYR A 60 -7.17 -40.98 7.37
CA TYR A 60 -7.00 -41.68 6.10
C TYR A 60 -5.51 -41.91 5.81
N LYS A 61 -5.14 -43.19 5.75
CA LYS A 61 -3.90 -43.74 5.16
C LYS A 61 -4.05 -43.61 3.63
N GLY A 62 -3.06 -43.22 2.84
CA GLY A 62 -1.81 -43.94 2.63
C GLY A 62 -1.85 -44.72 1.30
N ASN A 63 -0.97 -44.30 0.40
CA ASN A 63 -0.26 -45.08 -0.63
C ASN A 63 -0.95 -45.41 -1.99
N LYS A 64 -0.29 -45.04 -3.10
CA LYS A 64 0.61 -45.93 -3.87
C LYS A 64 1.28 -45.24 -5.08
N ASN A 65 2.58 -45.50 -5.20
CA ASN A 65 3.44 -45.27 -6.37
C ASN A 65 2.97 -46.06 -7.60
N THR A 66 3.29 -45.56 -8.79
CA THR A 66 3.71 -46.37 -9.95
C THR A 66 4.73 -45.61 -10.79
N THR A 67 5.75 -46.35 -11.19
CA THR A 67 6.98 -46.02 -11.93
C THR A 67 6.80 -46.17 -13.44
N GLY A 68 7.63 -45.44 -14.21
CA GLY A 68 8.25 -45.97 -15.43
C GLY A 68 8.06 -45.14 -16.70
N GLY A 69 9.17 -44.74 -17.33
CA GLY A 69 9.17 -44.25 -18.72
C GLY A 69 10.32 -43.28 -19.02
N ARG A 70 11.49 -43.82 -19.33
CA ARG A 70 12.70 -43.11 -19.79
C ARG A 70 12.78 -43.23 -21.31
N GLU A 71 12.82 -42.12 -22.03
CA GLU A 71 13.28 -42.07 -23.43
C GLU A 71 14.16 -40.82 -23.64
N THR A 72 15.28 -41.04 -24.31
CA THR A 72 16.34 -40.07 -24.64
C THR A 72 16.45 -39.93 -26.14
N ASN A 73 16.65 -38.71 -26.66
CA ASN A 73 17.46 -38.34 -27.86
C ASN A 73 17.30 -36.82 -28.19
N PRO A 74 18.17 -36.21 -29.02
CA PRO A 74 19.42 -35.57 -28.59
C PRO A 74 19.46 -34.05 -28.87
N SER A 75 20.55 -33.43 -28.40
CA SER A 75 20.92 -32.02 -28.48
C SER A 75 20.67 -31.31 -29.82
N SER A 76 20.07 -30.13 -29.72
CA SER A 76 20.33 -28.97 -30.59
C SER A 76 20.73 -27.80 -29.70
N SER A 77 22.02 -27.50 -29.69
CA SER A 77 22.64 -26.39 -28.98
C SER A 77 22.27 -25.05 -29.60
N THR A 78 21.47 -24.27 -28.89
CA THR A 78 21.39 -22.82 -29.12
C THR A 78 21.70 -22.17 -27.78
N THR A 79 22.89 -21.59 -27.67
CA THR A 79 23.32 -20.80 -26.52
C THR A 79 22.54 -19.50 -26.50
N THR A 80 21.37 -19.53 -25.87
CA THR A 80 20.70 -18.31 -25.40
C THR A 80 21.43 -17.86 -24.14
N THR A 81 22.02 -16.67 -24.16
CA THR A 81 22.51 -15.97 -22.98
C THR A 81 21.31 -15.72 -22.06
N THR A 82 21.02 -16.70 -21.21
CA THR A 82 19.93 -16.65 -20.23
C THR A 82 20.40 -15.77 -19.08
N GLY A 83 19.95 -14.52 -19.07
CA GLY A 83 19.95 -13.72 -17.85
C GLY A 83 19.25 -14.49 -16.72
N PRO A 84 19.49 -14.14 -15.45
CA PRO A 84 18.86 -14.84 -14.32
C PRO A 84 17.34 -14.91 -14.53
N ALA A 85 16.76 -16.09 -14.29
CA ALA A 85 15.32 -16.28 -14.41
C ALA A 85 14.58 -15.24 -13.54
N PRO A 86 13.48 -14.65 -14.03
CA PRO A 86 12.76 -13.63 -13.28
C PRO A 86 12.32 -14.19 -11.93
N SER A 87 12.48 -13.39 -10.88
CA SER A 87 12.06 -13.78 -9.53
C SER A 87 10.55 -14.08 -9.51
N PRO A 88 10.10 -15.10 -8.77
CA PRO A 88 8.69 -15.46 -8.73
C PRO A 88 7.83 -14.30 -8.21
N PRO A 89 6.58 -14.13 -8.68
CA PRO A 89 5.69 -13.09 -8.17
C PRO A 89 5.51 -13.16 -6.65
N LEU A 90 5.27 -12.02 -6.02
CA LEU A 90 4.89 -11.91 -4.61
C LEU A 90 3.38 -11.63 -4.54
N PHE A 91 2.63 -12.66 -4.16
CA PHE A 91 1.18 -12.55 -3.98
C PHE A 91 0.85 -12.04 -2.58
N PHE A 92 -0.06 -11.08 -2.49
CA PHE A 92 -0.57 -10.53 -1.24
C PHE A 92 -2.08 -10.32 -1.32
N TRP A 93 -2.79 -10.28 -0.18
CA TRP A 93 -4.24 -10.03 -0.17
C TRP A 93 -4.73 -9.44 1.16
N ARG A 94 -4.62 -10.22 2.25
CA ARG A 94 -5.14 -9.82 3.56
C ARG A 94 -4.11 -9.02 4.32
N GLU A 95 -4.55 -7.93 4.92
CA GLU A 95 -3.80 -7.09 5.84
C GLU A 95 -3.26 -7.85 7.05
N THR A 96 -3.93 -8.93 7.44
CA THR A 96 -3.53 -9.78 8.57
C THR A 96 -2.43 -10.78 8.22
N ASP A 97 -2.02 -10.88 6.95
CA ASP A 97 -0.93 -11.76 6.57
C ASP A 97 0.40 -11.20 7.14
N PRO A 98 1.12 -11.97 7.98
CA PRO A 98 2.32 -11.47 8.65
C PRO A 98 3.49 -11.23 7.68
N SER A 99 3.49 -11.87 6.51
CA SER A 99 4.58 -11.79 5.54
C SER A 99 4.38 -10.71 4.49
N THR A 100 3.12 -10.47 4.09
CA THR A 100 2.79 -9.61 2.94
C THR A 100 1.63 -8.65 3.20
N GLY A 101 0.96 -8.74 4.35
CA GLY A 101 -0.22 -7.93 4.64
C GLY A 101 0.04 -6.42 4.64
N TRP A 102 1.29 -6.03 4.88
CA TRP A 102 1.77 -4.65 4.79
C TRP A 102 1.69 -4.05 3.38
N LEU A 103 1.55 -4.86 2.32
CA LEU A 103 1.26 -4.39 0.96
C LEU A 103 -0.21 -3.97 0.79
N SER A 104 -1.12 -4.46 1.64
CA SER A 104 -2.55 -4.18 1.55
C SER A 104 -2.88 -2.71 1.88
N GLN A 105 -3.87 -2.16 1.18
CA GLN A 105 -4.45 -0.84 1.50
C GLN A 105 -5.17 -0.82 2.86
N TRP A 106 -5.54 -2.00 3.36
CA TRP A 106 -6.25 -2.19 4.63
C TRP A 106 -5.32 -2.35 5.82
N TYR A 107 -4.00 -2.46 5.59
CA TYR A 107 -3.01 -2.47 6.65
C TYR A 107 -3.06 -1.14 7.43
N GLN A 108 -3.15 -1.24 8.75
CA GLN A 108 -3.15 -0.09 9.65
C GLN A 108 -1.72 0.46 9.72
N SER A 109 -1.55 1.67 9.20
CA SER A 109 -0.29 2.39 9.17
C SER A 109 -0.63 3.85 9.00
N ASP A 110 -0.50 4.61 10.07
CA ASP A 110 -0.81 6.02 10.04
C ASP A 110 0.20 6.75 9.14
N PHE A 111 -0.26 7.70 8.35
CA PHE A 111 0.60 8.61 7.61
C PHE A 111 -0.09 9.95 7.41
N THR A 112 0.71 10.96 7.10
CA THR A 112 0.25 12.35 6.99
C THR A 112 0.64 12.89 5.62
N ASP A 113 -0.25 13.65 4.99
CA ASP A 113 0.08 14.38 3.76
C ASP A 113 0.71 15.76 4.05
N SER A 114 0.99 16.52 2.99
CA SER A 114 1.57 17.87 3.10
C SER A 114 0.65 18.90 3.74
N ASP A 115 -0.66 18.64 3.77
CA ASP A 115 -1.66 19.54 4.35
C ASP A 115 -1.91 19.21 5.84
N GLY A 116 -1.20 18.22 6.38
CA GLY A 116 -1.31 17.79 7.77
C GLY A 116 -2.47 16.84 8.04
N ILE A 117 -3.13 16.29 7.01
CA ILE A 117 -4.23 15.35 7.17
C ILE A 117 -3.67 13.96 7.49
N VAL A 118 -4.15 13.37 8.59
CA VAL A 118 -3.74 12.03 9.03
C VAL A 118 -4.71 10.98 8.50
N TYR A 119 -4.15 9.91 7.93
CA TYR A 119 -4.87 8.76 7.40
C TYR A 119 -4.46 7.50 8.14
N LYS A 120 -5.43 6.72 8.64
CA LYS A 120 -5.15 5.48 9.39
C LYS A 120 -4.71 4.30 8.52
N SER A 121 -5.02 4.38 7.22
CA SER A 121 -4.61 3.41 6.22
C SER A 121 -4.69 4.01 4.82
N ALA A 122 -4.11 3.35 3.83
CA ALA A 122 -4.18 3.82 2.45
C ALA A 122 -5.60 3.72 1.86
N GLU A 123 -6.47 2.85 2.39
CA GLU A 123 -7.91 2.88 2.09
C GLU A 123 -8.58 4.20 2.54
N HIS A 124 -8.22 4.75 3.71
CA HIS A 124 -8.72 6.06 4.17
C HIS A 124 -8.34 7.15 3.18
N TYR A 125 -7.07 7.18 2.77
CA TYR A 125 -6.58 8.12 1.77
C TYR A 125 -7.35 7.98 0.45
N MET A 126 -7.43 6.77 -0.09
CA MET A 126 -8.10 6.52 -1.37
C MET A 126 -9.56 6.97 -1.35
N MET A 127 -10.33 6.63 -0.31
CA MET A 127 -11.74 6.99 -0.25
C MET A 127 -11.96 8.47 0.11
N TYR A 128 -11.10 9.08 0.94
CA TYR A 128 -11.14 10.52 1.21
C TYR A 128 -10.96 11.32 -0.09
N HIS A 129 -9.92 11.02 -0.86
CA HIS A 129 -9.67 11.71 -2.13
C HIS A 129 -10.73 11.39 -3.19
N LYS A 130 -11.33 10.19 -3.16
CA LYS A 130 -12.50 9.89 -3.97
C LYS A 130 -13.68 10.80 -3.62
N ALA A 131 -14.00 10.97 -2.34
CA ALA A 131 -15.07 11.85 -1.90
C ALA A 131 -14.79 13.32 -2.28
N HIS A 132 -13.55 13.77 -2.11
CA HIS A 132 -13.13 15.11 -2.50
C HIS A 132 -13.24 15.36 -4.01
N LEU A 133 -12.85 14.38 -4.83
CA LEU A 133 -12.97 14.44 -6.29
C LEU A 133 -14.41 14.67 -6.79
N PHE A 134 -15.40 14.22 -6.03
CA PHE A 134 -16.83 14.40 -6.33
C PHE A 134 -17.52 15.45 -5.45
N SER A 135 -16.73 16.31 -4.80
CA SER A 135 -17.20 17.40 -3.94
C SER A 135 -18.09 16.96 -2.78
N ASP A 136 -17.92 15.73 -2.28
CA ASP A 136 -18.65 15.17 -1.15
C ASP A 136 -17.88 15.35 0.16
N GLN A 137 -17.87 16.58 0.66
CA GLN A 137 -17.11 16.93 1.87
C GLN A 137 -17.63 16.24 3.14
N THR A 138 -18.94 15.96 3.20
CA THR A 138 -19.59 15.26 4.31
C THR A 138 -19.10 13.82 4.40
N THR A 139 -19.08 13.09 3.28
CA THR A 139 -18.57 11.72 3.25
C THR A 139 -17.06 11.70 3.48
N ALA A 140 -16.31 12.66 2.92
CA ALA A 140 -14.87 12.79 3.14
C ALA A 140 -14.52 12.91 4.64
N SER A 141 -15.26 13.76 5.36
CA SER A 141 -15.05 13.97 6.80
C SER A 141 -15.38 12.72 7.62
N THR A 142 -16.43 11.99 7.23
CA THR A 142 -16.83 10.73 7.87
C THR A 142 -15.82 9.61 7.61
N ILE A 143 -15.21 9.58 6.41
CA ILE A 143 -14.15 8.64 6.05
C ILE A 143 -12.92 8.83 6.95
N LEU A 144 -12.48 10.06 7.19
CA LEU A 144 -11.33 10.32 8.09
C LEU A 144 -11.61 9.88 9.53
N ALA A 145 -12.85 10.09 10.00
CA ALA A 145 -13.26 9.73 11.35
C ALA A 145 -13.40 8.21 11.55
N ALA A 146 -13.74 7.44 10.51
CA ALA A 146 -13.99 6.01 10.61
C ALA A 146 -12.77 5.25 11.21
N PRO A 147 -12.99 4.25 12.09
CA PRO A 147 -11.91 3.53 12.74
C PRO A 147 -11.31 2.42 11.87
N HIS A 148 -12.09 1.88 10.93
CA HIS A 148 -11.73 0.64 10.25
C HIS A 148 -11.92 0.72 8.72
N PRO A 149 -10.98 0.19 7.91
CA PRO A 149 -11.05 0.20 6.44
C PRO A 149 -12.35 -0.37 5.85
N ARG A 150 -12.97 -1.33 6.55
CA ARG A 150 -14.29 -1.87 6.17
C ARG A 150 -15.39 -0.81 6.11
N GLU A 151 -15.43 0.08 7.11
CA GLU A 151 -16.40 1.17 7.17
C GLU A 151 -16.08 2.23 6.11
N VAL A 152 -14.79 2.57 5.97
CA VAL A 152 -14.29 3.47 4.93
C VAL A 152 -14.70 3.00 3.53
N LYS A 153 -14.51 1.72 3.22
CA LYS A 153 -14.91 1.14 1.92
C LYS A 153 -16.42 1.21 1.70
N ALA A 154 -17.22 1.05 2.76
CA ALA A 154 -18.67 1.19 2.68
C ALA A 154 -19.06 2.65 2.39
N LEU A 155 -18.47 3.61 3.10
CA LEU A 155 -18.66 5.05 2.87
C LEU A 155 -18.24 5.46 1.46
N GLY A 156 -17.10 4.95 0.98
CA GLY A 156 -16.58 5.21 -0.36
C GLY A 156 -17.48 4.70 -1.50
N ARG A 157 -18.38 3.75 -1.23
CA ARG A 157 -19.42 3.32 -2.19
C ARG A 157 -20.62 4.27 -2.24
N SER A 158 -20.80 5.08 -1.20
CA SER A 158 -21.91 6.02 -1.04
C SER A 158 -21.53 7.47 -1.38
N VAL A 159 -20.34 7.71 -1.92
CA VAL A 159 -19.90 9.04 -2.38
C VAL A 159 -20.90 9.60 -3.39
N SER A 160 -21.43 10.78 -3.10
CA SER A 160 -22.35 11.51 -3.97
C SER A 160 -21.65 12.02 -5.25
N ASN A 161 -22.45 12.32 -6.28
CA ASN A 161 -21.97 12.82 -7.59
C ASN A 161 -20.94 11.91 -8.30
N PHE A 162 -20.88 10.64 -7.92
CA PHE A 162 -19.89 9.71 -8.45
C PHE A 162 -20.03 9.51 -9.97
N SER A 163 -18.91 9.65 -10.67
CA SER A 163 -18.76 9.29 -12.08
C SER A 163 -17.64 8.26 -12.26
N GLU A 164 -17.98 7.09 -12.80
CA GLU A 164 -17.01 6.01 -13.03
C GLU A 164 -15.90 6.42 -14.01
N SER A 165 -16.21 7.22 -15.04
CA SER A 165 -15.21 7.65 -16.02
C SER A 165 -14.20 8.61 -15.40
N VAL A 166 -14.67 9.57 -14.61
CA VAL A 166 -13.82 10.50 -13.84
C VAL A 166 -12.99 9.71 -12.83
N TRP A 167 -13.60 8.79 -12.08
CA TRP A 167 -12.87 7.96 -11.13
C TRP A 167 -11.79 7.12 -11.81
N LYS A 168 -12.08 6.47 -12.94
CA LYS A 168 -11.07 5.71 -13.71
C LYS A 168 -9.89 6.57 -14.13
N ALA A 169 -10.11 7.83 -14.50
CA ALA A 169 -9.04 8.74 -14.91
C ALA A 169 -8.11 9.14 -13.74
N HIS A 170 -8.61 9.20 -12.50
CA HIS A 170 -7.84 9.69 -11.35
C HIS A 170 -7.38 8.62 -10.36
N ARG A 171 -8.06 7.47 -10.28
CA ARG A 171 -7.88 6.48 -9.21
C ARG A 171 -6.45 5.96 -9.06
N GLU A 172 -5.75 5.76 -10.17
CA GLU A 172 -4.40 5.20 -10.16
C GLU A 172 -3.40 6.19 -9.57
N ALA A 173 -3.50 7.47 -9.95
CA ALA A 173 -2.68 8.54 -9.39
C ALA A 173 -2.94 8.72 -7.89
N ILE A 174 -4.21 8.69 -7.48
CA ILE A 174 -4.61 8.79 -6.06
C ILE A 174 -4.02 7.62 -5.26
N VAL A 175 -4.19 6.37 -5.71
CA VAL A 175 -3.67 5.20 -4.99
C VAL A 175 -2.14 5.17 -4.97
N ARG A 176 -1.48 5.56 -6.07
CA ARG A 176 -0.02 5.70 -6.11
C ARG A 176 0.46 6.71 -5.07
N ARG A 177 -0.16 7.91 -5.00
CA ARG A 177 0.23 8.95 -4.03
C ARG A 177 0.02 8.51 -2.59
N GLY A 178 -1.14 7.93 -2.26
CA GLY A 178 -1.40 7.41 -0.91
C GLY A 178 -0.44 6.28 -0.52
N SER A 179 -0.10 5.42 -1.49
CA SER A 179 0.90 4.37 -1.27
C SER A 179 2.29 4.95 -1.06
N LEU A 180 2.71 5.96 -1.84
CA LEU A 180 3.97 6.65 -1.64
C LEU A 180 4.08 7.22 -0.23
N LEU A 181 3.07 7.98 0.23
CA LEU A 181 3.05 8.54 1.58
C LEU A 181 3.13 7.46 2.67
N LYS A 182 2.35 6.38 2.54
CA LYS A 182 2.39 5.23 3.46
C LYS A 182 3.81 4.65 3.58
N PHE A 183 4.44 4.39 2.44
CA PHE A 183 5.74 3.73 2.36
C PHE A 183 6.91 4.67 2.64
N SER A 184 6.77 5.98 2.46
CA SER A 184 7.80 6.97 2.79
C SER A 184 7.75 7.45 4.24
N THR A 185 6.71 7.08 5.01
CA THR A 185 6.54 7.51 6.40
C THR A 185 7.53 6.80 7.33
N PRO A 186 8.48 7.50 7.98
CA PRO A 186 9.60 6.85 8.69
C PRO A 186 9.21 6.00 9.91
N HIS A 187 8.10 6.34 10.58
CA HIS A 187 7.66 5.65 11.80
C HIS A 187 6.79 4.41 11.52
N ASN A 188 6.47 4.14 10.24
CA ASN A 188 5.76 2.92 9.86
C ASN A 188 6.76 1.77 9.79
N VAL A 189 6.83 1.02 10.90
CA VAL A 189 7.75 -0.12 11.08
C VAL A 189 7.00 -1.40 11.44
N ILE A 190 7.54 -2.53 11.03
CA ILE A 190 7.10 -3.87 11.44
C ILE A 190 8.23 -4.51 12.23
N THR A 191 7.87 -5.20 13.31
CA THR A 191 8.82 -6.04 14.05
C THR A 191 8.68 -7.48 13.57
N GLY A 192 9.75 -7.98 12.93
CA GLY A 192 9.82 -9.38 12.50
C GLY A 192 10.02 -10.35 13.67
N ASN A 193 10.14 -11.63 13.35
CA ASN A 193 10.40 -12.68 14.35
C ASN A 193 11.78 -12.54 15.02
N ASP A 194 12.71 -11.84 14.37
CA ASP A 194 14.05 -11.51 14.88
C ASP A 194 14.05 -10.32 15.86
N GLY A 195 12.91 -9.67 16.05
CA GLY A 195 12.75 -8.54 16.97
C GLY A 195 13.27 -7.21 16.42
N ALA A 196 13.82 -7.16 15.21
CA ALA A 196 14.33 -5.94 14.62
C ALA A 196 13.19 -5.13 13.97
N PRO A 197 13.08 -3.81 14.24
CA PRO A 197 12.14 -2.96 13.53
C PRO A 197 12.63 -2.75 12.09
N THR A 198 11.77 -3.04 11.12
CA THR A 198 12.01 -2.78 9.70
C THR A 198 10.95 -1.81 9.18
N SER A 199 11.35 -0.73 8.51
CA SER A 199 10.40 0.22 7.93
C SER A 199 9.62 -0.41 6.77
N LEU A 200 8.41 0.10 6.51
CA LEU A 200 7.66 -0.29 5.33
C LEU A 200 8.41 0.01 4.03
N LYS A 201 9.19 1.10 4.00
CA LYS A 201 10.05 1.46 2.87
C LYS A 201 11.04 0.33 2.55
N GLU A 202 11.78 -0.11 3.56
CA GLU A 202 12.78 -1.18 3.43
C GLU A 202 12.13 -2.49 2.98
N LEU A 203 10.95 -2.83 3.52
CA LEU A 203 10.20 -4.01 3.09
C LEU A 203 9.80 -3.92 1.61
N LEU A 204 9.31 -2.77 1.15
CA LEU A 204 8.92 -2.57 -0.24
C LEU A 204 10.14 -2.64 -1.18
N LEU A 205 11.23 -1.96 -0.85
CA LEU A 205 12.49 -2.02 -1.61
C LEU A 205 13.06 -3.45 -1.62
N GLY A 206 12.97 -4.16 -0.49
CA GLY A 206 13.40 -5.54 -0.31
C GLY A 206 12.63 -6.56 -1.14
N THR A 207 11.50 -6.18 -1.76
CA THR A 207 10.86 -7.02 -2.79
C THR A 207 11.68 -7.14 -4.07
N GLY A 208 12.75 -6.35 -4.21
CA GLY A 208 13.64 -6.36 -5.37
C GLY A 208 12.88 -5.99 -6.63
N ASP A 209 12.95 -6.83 -7.64
CA ASP A 209 12.23 -6.66 -8.92
C ASP A 209 11.07 -7.66 -9.09
N ARG A 210 10.63 -8.29 -7.99
CA ARG A 210 9.48 -9.20 -8.00
C ARG A 210 8.22 -8.47 -8.45
N GLU A 211 7.39 -9.15 -9.24
CA GLU A 211 6.05 -8.68 -9.56
C GLU A 211 5.16 -8.74 -8.31
N LEU A 212 4.58 -7.60 -7.92
CA LEU A 212 3.66 -7.53 -6.80
C LEU A 212 2.23 -7.77 -7.30
N VAL A 213 1.53 -8.73 -6.69
CA VAL A 213 0.21 -9.16 -7.16
C VAL A 213 -0.81 -9.17 -6.02
N GLU A 214 -1.80 -8.29 -6.10
CA GLU A 214 -2.95 -8.27 -5.19
C GLU A 214 -3.89 -9.44 -5.57
N ALA A 215 -3.67 -10.57 -4.90
CA ALA A 215 -4.36 -11.84 -5.08
C ALA A 215 -5.67 -11.92 -4.29
N SER A 216 -6.48 -10.87 -4.38
CA SER A 216 -7.86 -10.88 -3.91
C SER A 216 -8.74 -11.68 -4.89
N PRO A 217 -9.45 -12.73 -4.44
CA PRO A 217 -10.42 -13.45 -5.26
C PRO A 217 -11.69 -12.64 -5.56
N LEU A 218 -11.88 -11.50 -4.89
CA LEU A 218 -13.10 -10.70 -4.97
C LEU A 218 -12.92 -9.40 -5.74
N ASP A 219 -11.68 -9.04 -6.10
CA ASP A 219 -11.35 -7.78 -6.75
C ASP A 219 -10.62 -8.02 -8.07
N ARG A 220 -11.23 -7.57 -9.17
CA ARG A 220 -10.65 -7.66 -10.52
C ARG A 220 -10.13 -6.32 -11.05
N ILE A 221 -10.22 -5.26 -10.26
CA ILE A 221 -9.74 -3.91 -10.61
C ILE A 221 -8.42 -3.67 -9.89
N TRP A 222 -8.42 -3.68 -8.57
CA TRP A 222 -7.20 -3.51 -7.79
C TRP A 222 -6.40 -4.81 -7.71
N GLY A 223 -7.10 -5.95 -7.72
CA GLY A 223 -6.51 -7.28 -7.70
C GLY A 223 -6.68 -8.09 -8.99
N VAL A 224 -6.21 -9.33 -8.94
CA VAL A 224 -6.26 -10.28 -10.06
C VAL A 224 -7.53 -11.15 -10.10
N GLY A 225 -8.38 -11.11 -9.08
CA GLY A 225 -9.60 -11.92 -9.03
C GLY A 225 -9.38 -13.40 -8.71
N PHE A 226 -8.21 -13.75 -8.16
CA PHE A 226 -7.87 -15.11 -7.71
C PHE A 226 -7.10 -15.06 -6.41
N SER A 227 -7.28 -16.07 -5.55
CA SER A 227 -6.47 -16.23 -4.33
C SER A 227 -5.00 -16.49 -4.66
N PRO A 228 -4.05 -16.27 -3.72
CA PRO A 228 -2.62 -16.52 -3.96
C PRO A 228 -2.33 -17.91 -4.54
N ALA A 229 -3.01 -18.94 -4.01
CA ALA A 229 -2.84 -20.33 -4.45
C ALA A 229 -3.32 -20.61 -5.89
N LYS A 230 -4.18 -19.76 -6.46
CA LYS A 230 -4.78 -19.95 -7.79
C LYS A 230 -4.35 -18.89 -8.80
N ALA A 231 -3.73 -17.81 -8.35
CA ALA A 231 -3.40 -16.66 -9.19
C ALA A 231 -2.50 -17.07 -10.35
N GLU A 232 -1.33 -17.65 -10.10
CA GLU A 232 -0.36 -17.96 -11.16
C GLU A 232 -0.94 -18.88 -12.25
N ALA A 233 -1.65 -19.93 -11.85
CA ALA A 233 -2.30 -20.86 -12.78
C ALA A 233 -3.40 -20.22 -13.65
N ASN A 234 -3.87 -19.01 -13.31
CA ASN A 234 -4.93 -18.30 -14.02
C ASN A 234 -4.47 -16.95 -14.60
N ARG A 235 -3.16 -16.77 -14.85
CA ARG A 235 -2.56 -15.51 -15.32
C ARG A 235 -3.28 -14.87 -16.50
N ALA A 236 -3.65 -15.66 -17.51
CA ALA A 236 -4.39 -15.19 -18.70
C ALA A 236 -5.80 -14.63 -18.41
N ARG A 237 -6.34 -14.92 -17.22
CA ARG A 237 -7.69 -14.52 -16.80
C ARG A 237 -7.67 -13.48 -15.69
N TRP A 238 -6.53 -12.89 -15.39
CA TRP A 238 -6.41 -11.91 -14.31
C TRP A 238 -7.32 -10.69 -14.50
N GLY A 239 -7.67 -10.10 -13.36
CA GLY A 239 -8.09 -8.71 -13.28
C GLY A 239 -6.93 -7.76 -13.59
N LEU A 240 -7.14 -6.47 -13.34
CA LEU A 240 -6.18 -5.44 -13.74
C LEU A 240 -4.95 -5.37 -12.83
N ASN A 241 -4.99 -5.86 -11.59
CA ASN A 241 -3.88 -5.76 -10.62
C ASN A 241 -3.34 -4.32 -10.45
N LEU A 242 -4.23 -3.31 -10.43
CA LEU A 242 -3.81 -1.91 -10.36
C LEU A 242 -3.01 -1.59 -9.10
N LEU A 243 -3.32 -2.24 -7.97
CA LEU A 243 -2.60 -2.01 -6.73
C LEU A 243 -1.16 -2.52 -6.83
N GLY A 244 -0.96 -3.73 -7.37
CA GLY A 244 0.37 -4.27 -7.61
C GLY A 244 1.23 -3.35 -8.47
N ARG A 245 0.66 -2.84 -9.57
CA ARG A 245 1.34 -1.85 -10.44
C ARG A 245 1.68 -0.55 -9.71
N ALA A 246 0.74 0.01 -8.95
CA ALA A 246 0.98 1.22 -8.19
C ALA A 246 2.12 1.04 -7.16
N LEU A 247 2.16 -0.09 -6.45
CA LEU A 247 3.21 -0.38 -5.47
C LEU A 247 4.59 -0.57 -6.12
N MET A 248 4.66 -1.22 -7.28
CA MET A 248 5.91 -1.33 -8.03
C MET A 248 6.40 0.04 -8.52
N SER A 249 5.49 0.89 -9.00
CA SER A 249 5.84 2.28 -9.37
C SER A 249 6.34 3.09 -8.17
N VAL A 250 5.72 2.95 -6.99
CA VAL A 250 6.19 3.59 -5.75
C VAL A 250 7.56 3.06 -5.32
N ARG A 251 7.80 1.75 -5.46
CA ARG A 251 9.11 1.14 -5.18
C ARG A 251 10.20 1.76 -6.04
N ASP A 252 9.95 1.92 -7.34
CA ASP A 252 10.92 2.50 -8.27
C ASP A 252 11.18 3.98 -7.97
N GLU A 253 10.14 4.73 -7.59
CA GLU A 253 10.26 6.13 -7.16
C GLU A 253 11.12 6.28 -5.89
N LEU A 254 10.85 5.47 -4.86
CA LEU A 254 11.62 5.47 -3.62
C LEU A 254 13.09 5.04 -3.82
N ARG A 255 13.34 4.12 -4.76
CA ARG A 255 14.69 3.68 -5.12
C ARG A 255 15.49 4.84 -5.73
N ARG A 256 14.89 5.57 -6.68
CA ARG A 256 15.50 6.76 -7.29
C ARG A 256 15.79 7.84 -6.24
N GLU A 257 14.86 8.10 -5.32
CA GLU A 257 15.09 9.08 -4.24
C GLU A 257 16.28 8.72 -3.34
N ASP A 258 16.52 7.43 -3.07
CA ASP A 258 17.66 6.99 -2.26
C ASP A 258 18.98 7.06 -3.03
N GLU A 259 18.94 6.80 -4.34
CA GLU A 259 20.08 6.98 -5.23
C GLU A 259 20.49 8.46 -5.29
N GLU A 260 19.54 9.36 -5.52
CA GLU A 260 19.76 10.82 -5.57
C GLU A 260 20.35 11.34 -4.25
N LYS A 261 19.79 10.95 -3.10
CA LYS A 261 20.33 11.37 -1.78
C LYS A 261 21.74 10.86 -1.53
N ARG A 262 22.06 9.65 -2.00
CA ARG A 262 23.40 9.07 -1.86
C ARG A 262 24.41 9.74 -2.78
N GLU A 263 23.98 10.27 -3.92
CA GLU A 263 24.82 11.07 -4.81
C GLU A 263 25.06 12.46 -4.24
N GLU A 264 24.02 13.17 -3.80
CA GLU A 264 24.13 14.48 -3.12
C GLU A 264 25.08 14.42 -1.91
N GLY A 265 24.95 13.39 -1.06
CA GLY A 265 25.81 13.25 0.12
C GLY A 265 27.28 12.97 -0.20
N LYS A 266 27.60 12.41 -1.37
CA LYS A 266 29.00 12.21 -1.81
C LYS A 266 29.63 13.50 -2.33
N GLU A 267 28.84 14.35 -2.98
CA GLU A 267 29.30 15.65 -3.46
C GLU A 267 29.59 16.60 -2.29
N GLU A 268 28.73 16.60 -1.25
CA GLU A 268 28.95 17.37 -0.01
C GLU A 268 30.24 16.92 0.72
N GLU A 269 30.49 15.61 0.84
CA GLU A 269 31.70 15.07 1.50
C GLU A 269 32.99 15.36 0.71
N GLN A 270 32.92 15.47 -0.62
CA GLN A 270 34.07 15.82 -1.46
C GLN A 270 34.37 17.32 -1.41
N GLY A 271 33.35 18.18 -1.38
CA GLY A 271 33.51 19.63 -1.23
C GLY A 271 34.16 20.02 0.10
N GLU A 272 33.76 19.39 1.21
CA GLU A 272 34.37 19.67 2.53
C GLU A 272 35.85 19.22 2.62
N LYS A 273 36.27 18.23 1.83
CA LYS A 273 37.66 17.74 1.80
C LYS A 273 38.59 18.58 0.90
N GLU A 274 38.05 19.35 -0.03
CA GLU A 274 38.83 20.25 -0.90
C GLU A 274 39.02 21.65 -0.29
N GLU A 275 38.27 22.00 0.76
CA GLU A 275 38.35 23.30 1.46
C GLU A 275 39.24 23.29 2.73
N LEU A 276 39.80 22.11 3.08
CA LEU A 276 40.74 21.88 4.19
C LEU A 276 42.19 21.72 3.71
#